data_AF-A0A9R0SPW1-F1
#
_entry.id   AF-A0A9R0SPW1-F1
#
_cell.length_a   1.000
_cell.length_b   1.000
_cell.length_c   1.000
_cell.angle_alpha   90.00
_cell.angle_beta   90.00
_cell.angle_gamma   90.00
#
_symmetry.space_group_name_H-M   'P 1'
#
loop_
_entity.id
_entity.type
_entity.pdbx_description
1 polymer ?
#
loop_
_entity_poly.entity_id
_entity_poly.type
_entity_poly.pdbx_seq_one_letter_code
_entity_poly.pdbx_strand_id
1 'polypeptide(L)'
;MAAAVKTSGGFCNTQQQWLHSTRDLFLHGSTRSNAKECKSKKTKKPTSLCVKATSAKVELDFNDPSWKQKFQEDWDNRFNLPRITDIYDLKPRPTTFSLKKQRTPTGDEDSTPMDMWNGYVNNDDRALMKVIKYSSPTSAGAECIDPDCSWVEQWVHRAGPRKDIYYEPNEVKAAIVTCGGLCPGLNDVIRQVVFTLETYGVKNIVGIPFGFRGFFEKGLKEMPLSRNLVENINLAGGSFLGVSRGGPKTSEIVDSIQARRIDMLFVLGGNGTHAGANAIHDECRKRKLKVSVVAVPKTIDNDIPLMDKTFGFDTAVEEAQRAINSAYIEARSAYHGIGLVKLMGRSSGFIAMHASLSSGQVDVCLIPEVSFALDGEYGVLQHLEQLIKNKGFCVVCVAEAAGQVSELSVELLQNSGATDASGNAILSDIGVHMQQKIKTHFKGIGVHADIKYIDPTYMVRACRANASDAILCTVLGQNAVHGAFAGFSGITSCICNTHYVYLPVTQVITAPKRVNHKGRMWHRCLTSTGQPDFR
;
A
#
# COMPACT_ATOMS: atom_id res chain seq x y z
N MET A 1 -37.83 -47.86 -31.13
CA MET A 1 -38.36 -47.76 -32.51
C MET A 1 -38.25 -46.29 -32.90
N ALA A 2 -37.22 -45.88 -33.65
CA ALA A 2 -37.16 -45.86 -35.12
C ALA A 2 -38.18 -44.85 -35.71
N ALA A 3 -37.91 -43.94 -36.64
CA ALA A 3 -36.70 -43.46 -37.33
C ALA A 3 -37.10 -42.11 -38.00
N ALA A 4 -36.21 -41.11 -38.04
CA ALA A 4 -35.59 -40.53 -39.24
C ALA A 4 -36.49 -39.82 -40.28
N VAL A 5 -36.17 -38.53 -40.54
CA VAL A 5 -36.13 -37.94 -41.89
C VAL A 5 -34.94 -36.94 -41.98
N LYS A 6 -34.09 -37.15 -42.99
CA LYS A 6 -32.96 -36.30 -43.48
C LYS A 6 -33.54 -35.13 -44.32
N THR A 7 -32.87 -33.99 -44.57
CA THR A 7 -31.75 -33.78 -45.53
C THR A 7 -31.27 -32.30 -45.51
N SER A 8 -29.95 -32.06 -45.38
CA SER A 8 -28.99 -31.48 -46.36
C SER A 8 -29.02 -29.95 -46.61
N GLY A 9 -27.99 -29.19 -46.18
CA GLY A 9 -26.89 -28.66 -47.02
C GLY A 9 -26.71 -27.16 -46.68
N GLY A 10 -25.54 -26.50 -46.66
CA GLY A 10 -24.16 -26.85 -46.99
C GLY A 10 -23.16 -25.82 -46.41
N PHE A 11 -21.89 -26.15 -46.61
CA PHE A 11 -20.61 -25.49 -46.35
C PHE A 11 -20.54 -23.96 -46.10
N CYS A 12 -19.76 -23.55 -45.09
CA CYS A 12 -18.41 -22.98 -45.32
C CYS A 12 -17.60 -22.97 -43.99
N ASN A 13 -16.37 -23.47 -44.05
CA ASN A 13 -15.47 -23.68 -42.93
C ASN A 13 -14.21 -22.83 -43.21
N THR A 14 -13.82 -21.93 -42.30
CA THR A 14 -12.49 -21.30 -42.32
C THR A 14 -11.91 -21.29 -40.92
N GLN A 15 -10.72 -21.88 -40.83
CA GLN A 15 -9.94 -22.21 -39.65
C GLN A 15 -9.43 -20.96 -38.90
N GLN A 16 -9.47 -21.02 -37.56
CA GLN A 16 -8.51 -20.29 -36.71
C GLN A 16 -7.53 -21.31 -36.14
N GLN A 17 -6.29 -21.27 -36.63
CA GLN A 17 -5.15 -22.04 -36.14
C GLN A 17 -4.70 -21.48 -34.78
N TRP A 18 -4.74 -22.32 -33.75
CA TRP A 18 -3.96 -22.17 -32.52
C TRP A 18 -2.74 -23.08 -32.62
N LEU A 19 -1.54 -22.50 -32.69
CA LEU A 19 -0.28 -23.23 -32.67
C LEU A 19 0.12 -23.53 -31.21
N HIS A 20 -0.02 -24.81 -30.84
CA HIS A 20 0.75 -25.46 -29.78
C HIS A 20 2.12 -25.88 -30.32
N SER A 21 3.20 -25.62 -29.57
CA SER A 21 4.47 -26.39 -29.49
C SER A 21 5.43 -25.58 -28.59
N THR A 22 6.24 -26.09 -27.66
CA THR A 22 6.78 -27.43 -27.41
C THR A 22 7.26 -27.45 -25.96
N ARG A 23 6.81 -28.42 -25.17
CA ARG A 23 7.43 -28.88 -23.92
C ARG A 23 8.11 -30.22 -24.22
N ASP A 24 9.14 -30.52 -23.45
CA ASP A 24 9.86 -31.79 -23.32
C ASP A 24 11.07 -32.00 -24.23
N LEU A 25 12.24 -31.99 -23.58
CA LEU A 25 13.30 -32.96 -23.84
C LEU A 25 14.24 -33.06 -22.62
N PHE A 26 14.56 -34.31 -22.29
CA PHE A 26 15.60 -34.83 -21.39
C PHE A 26 15.28 -35.12 -19.91
N LEU A 27 14.77 -36.34 -19.69
CA LEU A 27 15.08 -37.22 -18.56
C LEU A 27 16.04 -38.33 -19.02
N HIS A 28 17.26 -38.39 -18.47
CA HIS A 28 17.94 -39.60 -17.93
C HIS A 28 19.44 -39.35 -17.76
N GLY A 29 19.96 -39.67 -16.57
CA GLY A 29 21.39 -39.68 -16.26
C GLY A 29 21.64 -39.83 -14.77
N SER A 30 21.60 -41.06 -14.27
CA SER A 30 21.96 -41.42 -12.89
C SER A 30 23.47 -41.71 -12.75
N THR A 31 23.94 -41.58 -11.50
CA THR A 31 25.20 -42.08 -10.89
C THR A 31 26.46 -41.21 -11.01
N ARG A 32 26.90 -40.58 -9.90
CA ARG A 32 27.86 -41.15 -8.93
C ARG A 32 28.21 -40.14 -7.85
N SER A 33 28.31 -40.66 -6.63
CA SER A 33 28.80 -40.04 -5.41
C SER A 33 30.25 -39.55 -5.52
N ASN A 34 30.54 -38.36 -4.99
CA ASN A 34 31.84 -38.05 -4.39
C ASN A 34 31.66 -36.94 -3.35
N ALA A 35 31.68 -37.33 -2.08
CA ALA A 35 31.82 -36.43 -0.96
C ALA A 35 33.26 -35.88 -0.94
N LYS A 36 33.41 -34.57 -1.05
CA LYS A 36 34.61 -33.85 -0.64
C LYS A 36 34.19 -32.73 0.29
N GLU A 37 34.64 -32.85 1.54
CA GLU A 37 34.56 -31.84 2.58
C GLU A 37 35.09 -30.50 2.06
N CYS A 38 34.26 -29.47 2.05
CA CYS A 38 34.69 -28.11 1.80
C CYS A 38 34.48 -27.29 3.08
N LYS A 39 35.60 -26.99 3.75
CA LYS A 39 35.68 -26.17 4.97
C LYS A 39 34.93 -24.85 4.79
N SER A 40 34.02 -24.56 5.71
CA SER A 40 33.19 -23.35 5.69
C SER A 40 34.04 -22.10 5.97
N LYS A 41 34.21 -21.26 4.95
CA LYS A 41 34.59 -19.86 5.16
C LYS A 41 33.35 -19.11 5.63
N LYS A 42 33.38 -18.55 6.83
CA LYS A 42 32.35 -17.65 7.38
C LYS A 42 32.15 -16.46 6.44
N THR A 43 31.18 -16.54 5.54
CA THR A 43 30.67 -15.41 4.77
C THR A 43 29.88 -14.51 5.72
N LYS A 44 30.37 -13.28 5.94
CA LYS A 44 29.66 -12.22 6.67
C LYS A 44 28.28 -12.02 6.02
N LYS A 45 27.22 -12.10 6.84
CA LYS A 45 25.83 -11.81 6.44
C LYS A 45 25.75 -10.39 5.83
N PRO A 46 24.99 -10.16 4.76
CA PRO A 46 24.71 -8.82 4.29
C PRO A 46 23.87 -8.12 5.38
N THR A 47 24.37 -6.98 5.85
CA THR A 47 23.67 -6.08 6.77
C THR A 47 22.37 -5.61 6.12
N SER A 48 21.26 -5.83 6.81
CA SER A 48 19.94 -5.36 6.40
C SER A 48 19.91 -3.83 6.35
N LEU A 49 19.31 -3.29 5.28
CA LEU A 49 18.89 -1.89 5.23
C LEU A 49 17.62 -1.75 6.08
N CYS A 50 17.76 -1.77 7.40
CA CYS A 50 16.77 -1.16 8.29
C CYS A 50 17.06 0.35 8.28
N VAL A 51 16.56 1.05 7.26
CA VAL A 51 16.68 2.51 7.19
C VAL A 51 15.73 3.08 8.24
N LYS A 52 16.23 3.30 9.46
CA LYS A 52 15.62 4.25 10.38
C LYS A 52 15.83 5.63 9.78
N ALA A 53 14.75 6.29 9.36
CA ALA A 53 14.83 7.70 9.04
C ALA A 53 15.31 8.44 10.28
N THR A 54 16.53 8.97 10.26
CA THR A 54 17.06 9.90 11.25
C THR A 54 16.39 11.26 11.07
N SER A 55 15.10 11.33 11.39
CA SER A 55 14.45 12.59 11.75
C SER A 55 14.32 12.56 13.26
N ALA A 56 15.38 12.96 13.96
CA ALA A 56 15.31 13.12 15.41
C ALA A 56 14.24 14.18 15.69
N LYS A 57 13.11 13.77 16.28
CA LYS A 57 12.14 14.72 16.81
C LYS A 57 12.89 15.61 17.80
N VAL A 58 12.73 16.92 17.67
CA VAL A 58 13.23 17.86 18.67
C VAL A 58 12.61 17.48 20.02
N GLU A 59 13.45 17.25 21.04
CA GLU A 59 12.97 17.16 22.41
C GLU A 59 12.51 18.55 22.84
N LEU A 60 11.19 18.68 23.08
CA LEU A 60 10.58 19.95 23.47
C LEU A 60 10.46 20.00 24.98
N ASP A 61 11.01 21.06 25.57
CA ASP A 61 10.71 21.42 26.95
C ASP A 61 9.42 22.25 26.97
N PHE A 62 8.32 21.67 27.44
CA PHE A 62 7.03 22.36 27.48
C PHE A 62 6.97 23.46 28.55
N ASN A 63 7.96 23.56 29.44
CA ASN A 63 8.09 24.69 30.38
C ASN A 63 8.68 25.95 29.70
N ASP A 64 9.29 25.80 28.53
CA ASP A 64 9.82 26.92 27.75
C ASP A 64 8.68 27.68 27.05
N PRO A 65 8.43 28.97 27.33
CA PRO A 65 7.37 29.75 26.68
C PRO A 65 7.44 29.77 25.14
N SER A 66 8.62 29.53 24.57
CA SER A 66 8.88 29.51 23.13
C SER A 66 8.70 28.13 22.47
N TRP A 67 8.30 27.09 23.22
CA TRP A 67 8.23 25.71 22.70
C TRP A 67 7.34 25.59 21.45
N LYS A 68 6.25 26.36 21.35
CA LYS A 68 5.34 26.36 20.19
C LYS A 68 6.03 26.87 18.93
N GLN A 69 6.85 27.92 19.04
CA GLN A 69 7.62 28.44 17.93
C GLN A 69 8.67 27.42 17.48
N LYS A 70 9.40 26.83 18.44
CA LYS A 70 10.39 25.77 18.15
C LYS A 70 9.74 24.55 17.47
N PHE A 71 8.54 24.16 17.90
CA PHE A 71 7.76 23.12 17.25
C PHE A 71 7.41 23.49 15.80
N GLN A 72 6.96 24.73 15.56
CA GLN A 72 6.62 25.19 14.21
C GLN A 72 7.83 25.21 13.29
N GLU A 73 8.98 25.70 13.78
CA GLU A 73 10.23 25.71 13.02
C GLU A 73 10.72 24.29 12.69
N ASP A 74 10.67 23.36 13.65
CA ASP A 74 10.94 21.93 13.40
C ASP A 74 9.97 21.34 12.38
N TRP A 75 8.67 21.65 12.52
CA TRP A 75 7.64 21.19 11.60
C TRP A 75 7.92 21.63 10.17
N ASP A 76 8.12 22.93 9.96
CA ASP A 76 8.35 23.50 8.64
C ASP A 76 9.61 22.92 8.01
N ASN A 77 10.67 22.69 8.79
CA ASN A 77 11.90 22.03 8.33
C ASN A 77 11.65 20.58 7.90
N ARG A 78 10.91 19.80 8.69
CA ARG A 78 10.63 18.39 8.41
C ARG A 78 9.64 18.18 7.27
N PHE A 79 8.71 19.11 7.05
CA PHE A 79 7.68 19.05 6.02
C PHE A 79 7.98 19.89 4.77
N ASN A 80 9.12 20.59 4.76
CA ASN A 80 9.61 21.22 3.54
C ASN A 80 9.87 20.16 2.45
N LEU A 81 9.35 20.42 1.25
CA LEU A 81 9.46 19.47 0.14
C LEU A 81 10.81 19.63 -0.56
N PRO A 82 11.64 18.57 -0.68
CA PRO A 82 12.88 18.66 -1.43
C PRO A 82 12.61 18.98 -2.90
N ARG A 83 13.41 19.89 -3.47
CA ARG A 83 13.30 20.27 -4.88
C ARG A 83 14.58 19.95 -5.64
N ILE A 84 14.44 19.76 -6.94
CA ILE A 84 15.60 19.65 -7.84
C ILE A 84 16.35 20.97 -7.97
N THR A 85 15.67 22.10 -7.74
CA THR A 85 16.25 23.44 -7.76
C THR A 85 17.22 23.69 -6.61
N ASP A 86 17.17 22.87 -5.56
CA ASP A 86 18.13 22.94 -4.45
C ASP A 86 19.55 22.53 -4.87
N ILE A 87 19.67 21.81 -6.00
CA ILE A 87 20.93 21.28 -6.52
C ILE A 87 21.30 21.95 -7.85
N TYR A 88 20.30 22.29 -8.64
CA TYR A 88 20.47 22.85 -9.97
C TYR A 88 19.83 24.24 -10.08
N ASP A 89 20.54 25.18 -10.68
CA ASP A 89 19.97 26.46 -11.07
C ASP A 89 19.10 26.28 -12.33
N LEU A 90 17.84 25.87 -12.12
CA LEU A 90 16.86 25.68 -13.19
C LEU A 90 15.91 26.87 -13.22
N LYS A 91 15.80 27.50 -14.38
CA LYS A 91 14.81 28.56 -14.61
C LYS A 91 13.40 27.95 -14.71
N PRO A 92 12.40 28.50 -13.99
CA PRO A 92 11.02 28.08 -14.16
C PRO A 92 10.55 28.38 -15.58
N ARG A 93 9.57 27.61 -16.04
CA ARG A 93 8.91 27.82 -17.34
C ARG A 93 7.42 27.54 -17.23
N PRO A 94 6.58 28.16 -18.08
CA PRO A 94 5.16 27.89 -18.10
C PRO A 94 4.86 26.42 -18.34
N THR A 95 3.89 25.91 -17.58
CA THR A 95 3.39 24.55 -17.70
C THR A 95 2.74 24.30 -19.06
N THR A 96 2.98 23.12 -19.64
CA THR A 96 2.27 22.63 -20.82
C THR A 96 0.94 21.95 -20.47
N PHE A 97 0.69 21.69 -19.18
CA PHE A 97 -0.55 21.10 -18.71
C PHE A 97 -1.67 22.13 -18.74
N SER A 98 -2.59 22.01 -19.70
CA SER A 98 -3.77 22.87 -19.81
C SER A 98 -5.01 22.21 -19.19
N LEU A 99 -5.71 22.98 -18.36
CA LEU A 99 -7.03 22.64 -17.82
C LEU A 99 -8.18 22.89 -18.82
N LYS A 100 -7.92 23.69 -19.85
CA LYS A 100 -8.87 24.01 -20.92
C LYS A 100 -8.41 23.30 -22.20
N LYS A 101 -8.66 22.00 -22.32
CA LYS A 101 -8.51 21.33 -23.62
C LYS A 101 -9.77 21.63 -24.46
N GLN A 102 -9.58 22.17 -25.67
CA GLN A 102 -10.59 22.43 -26.70
C GLN A 102 -11.63 23.53 -26.41
N ARG A 103 -11.24 24.80 -26.55
CA ARG A 103 -12.11 25.75 -27.26
C ARG A 103 -11.54 25.91 -28.65
N THR A 104 -12.33 25.63 -29.68
CA THR A 104 -12.05 26.16 -31.03
C THR A 104 -11.86 27.67 -30.85
N PRO A 105 -10.80 28.30 -31.41
CA PRO A 105 -10.68 29.74 -31.33
C PRO A 105 -11.74 30.35 -32.25
N THR A 106 -12.97 30.48 -31.75
CA THR A 106 -13.87 31.52 -32.24
C THR A 106 -13.22 32.82 -31.77
N GLY A 107 -12.80 33.64 -32.74
CA GLY A 107 -12.09 34.89 -32.51
C GLY A 107 -12.72 35.74 -31.42
N ASP A 108 -11.86 36.52 -30.77
CA ASP A 108 -12.13 37.47 -29.68
C ASP A 108 -12.17 36.87 -28.27
N GLU A 109 -11.00 36.52 -27.73
CA GLU A 109 -10.78 36.51 -26.26
C GLU A 109 -9.42 37.14 -25.93
N ASP A 110 -9.25 38.42 -26.28
CA ASP A 110 -8.14 39.26 -25.82
C ASP A 110 -8.64 40.25 -24.75
N SER A 111 -9.22 39.74 -23.67
CA SER A 111 -9.55 40.54 -22.46
C SER A 111 -10.07 39.68 -21.30
N THR A 112 -9.32 38.68 -20.83
CA THR A 112 -9.60 38.10 -19.50
C THR A 112 -8.62 38.64 -18.46
N PRO A 113 -9.10 39.34 -17.40
CA PRO A 113 -8.23 39.95 -16.39
C PRO A 113 -7.29 38.92 -15.75
N MET A 114 -6.03 39.30 -15.53
CA MET A 114 -4.99 38.48 -14.89
C MET A 114 -5.37 37.95 -13.48
N ASP A 115 -6.39 38.53 -12.84
CA ASP A 115 -6.89 38.17 -11.50
C ASP A 115 -7.96 37.08 -11.46
N MET A 116 -8.26 36.41 -12.58
CA MET A 116 -9.23 35.30 -12.58
C MET A 116 -8.60 33.95 -12.22
N TRP A 117 -9.43 33.06 -11.64
CA TRP A 117 -9.14 31.64 -11.40
C TRP A 117 -8.38 31.03 -12.59
N ASN A 118 -7.14 30.59 -12.34
CA ASN A 118 -6.30 29.93 -13.35
C ASN A 118 -6.19 28.40 -13.15
N GLY A 119 -6.70 27.87 -12.05
CA GLY A 119 -6.90 26.44 -11.78
C GLY A 119 -5.66 25.67 -11.39
N TYR A 120 -4.52 26.36 -11.28
CA TYR A 120 -3.30 25.81 -10.72
C TYR A 120 -3.27 25.99 -9.21
N VAL A 121 -2.58 25.08 -8.53
CA VAL A 121 -2.33 25.16 -7.09
C VAL A 121 -1.16 26.11 -6.85
N ASN A 122 -1.30 27.03 -5.90
CA ASN A 122 -0.22 27.95 -5.55
C ASN A 122 0.89 27.19 -4.78
N ASN A 123 2.12 27.67 -4.87
CA ASN A 123 3.22 27.14 -4.06
C ASN A 123 2.98 27.31 -2.55
N ASP A 124 2.23 28.33 -2.15
CA ASP A 124 1.89 28.63 -0.75
C ASP A 124 0.56 28.04 -0.28
N ASP A 125 -0.15 27.33 -1.16
CA ASP A 125 -1.36 26.61 -0.77
C ASP A 125 -1.02 25.49 0.23
N ARG A 126 -1.66 25.52 1.40
CA ARG A 126 -1.49 24.52 2.46
C ARG A 126 -2.82 23.85 2.82
N ALA A 127 -2.74 22.64 3.35
CA ALA A 127 -3.81 21.94 4.04
C ALA A 127 -3.37 21.66 5.48
N LEU A 128 -4.31 21.70 6.42
CA LEU A 128 -4.03 21.43 7.82
C LEU A 128 -4.02 19.91 8.05
N MET A 129 -2.96 19.36 8.65
CA MET A 129 -2.80 17.91 8.81
C MET A 129 -3.54 17.33 10.02
N LYS A 130 -3.64 18.07 11.13
CA LYS A 130 -4.49 17.70 12.26
C LYS A 130 -5.61 18.72 12.36
N VAL A 131 -6.85 18.26 12.41
CA VAL A 131 -8.06 19.12 12.44
C VAL A 131 -8.85 18.97 13.74
N ILE A 132 -8.40 18.11 14.65
CA ILE A 132 -9.08 17.84 15.93
C ILE A 132 -8.28 18.51 17.04
N LYS A 133 -8.89 19.47 17.73
CA LYS A 133 -8.39 20.02 18.99
C LYS A 133 -8.97 19.20 20.14
N TYR A 134 -8.11 18.50 20.87
CA TYR A 134 -8.52 17.75 22.06
C TYR A 134 -8.60 18.67 23.27
N SER A 135 -9.62 18.51 24.12
CA SER A 135 -9.78 19.28 25.36
C SER A 135 -9.03 18.67 26.55
N SER A 136 -8.60 17.41 26.44
CA SER A 136 -7.93 16.67 27.51
C SER A 136 -7.18 15.46 26.94
N PRO A 137 -6.02 15.08 27.50
CA PRO A 137 -5.27 13.89 27.08
C PRO A 137 -6.02 12.58 27.35
N THR A 138 -7.09 12.61 28.16
CA THR A 138 -7.96 11.45 28.42
C THR A 138 -9.10 11.32 27.41
N SER A 139 -9.24 12.27 26.48
CA SER A 139 -10.28 12.21 25.45
C SER A 139 -10.08 10.99 24.56
N ALA A 140 -11.18 10.42 24.05
CA ALA A 140 -11.11 9.22 23.21
C ALA A 140 -10.26 9.46 21.96
N GLY A 141 -9.15 8.74 21.85
CA GLY A 141 -8.19 8.86 20.75
C GLY A 141 -7.32 10.12 20.78
N ALA A 142 -7.19 10.80 21.93
CA ALA A 142 -6.36 12.00 22.06
C ALA A 142 -4.91 11.75 21.61
N GLU A 143 -4.42 12.65 20.75
CA GLU A 143 -3.04 12.73 20.32
C GLU A 143 -2.58 14.17 20.61
N CYS A 144 -2.05 14.38 21.81
CA CYS A 144 -1.64 15.70 22.29
C CYS A 144 -0.13 15.87 22.14
N ILE A 145 0.29 17.08 21.73
CA ILE A 145 1.71 17.42 21.57
C ILE A 145 2.33 17.61 22.97
N ASP A 146 1.60 18.27 23.86
CA ASP A 146 1.93 18.60 25.24
C ASP A 146 0.85 18.05 26.22
N PRO A 147 1.12 18.03 27.55
CA PRO A 147 0.17 17.53 28.55
C PRO A 147 -1.19 18.24 28.56
N ASP A 148 -1.24 19.51 28.19
CA ASP A 148 -2.46 20.33 28.19
C ASP A 148 -3.24 20.25 26.87
N CYS A 149 -2.77 19.47 25.90
CA CYS A 149 -3.35 19.38 24.56
C CYS A 149 -3.47 20.76 23.87
N SER A 150 -2.44 21.59 24.04
CA SER A 150 -2.29 22.84 23.32
C SER A 150 -2.36 22.64 21.81
N TRP A 151 -3.04 23.57 21.14
CA TRP A 151 -3.12 23.59 19.69
C TRP A 151 -1.89 24.25 19.07
N VAL A 152 -1.28 23.57 18.10
CA VAL A 152 -0.27 24.13 17.19
C VAL A 152 -0.62 23.67 15.78
N GLU A 153 -0.60 24.60 14.83
CA GLU A 153 -0.99 24.32 13.45
C GLU A 153 0.07 23.47 12.73
N GLN A 154 -0.39 22.54 11.92
CA GLN A 154 0.45 21.54 11.28
C GLN A 154 0.18 21.56 9.77
N TRP A 155 0.73 22.56 9.09
CA TRP A 155 0.48 22.80 7.67
C TRP A 155 1.29 21.85 6.77
N VAL A 156 0.68 21.37 5.70
CA VAL A 156 1.32 20.56 4.65
C VAL A 156 0.97 21.09 3.27
N HIS A 157 1.82 20.84 2.27
CA HIS A 157 1.67 21.40 0.93
C HIS A 157 0.54 20.73 0.14
N ARG A 158 -0.33 21.51 -0.51
CA ARG A 158 -1.36 20.97 -1.40
C ARG A 158 -0.77 20.35 -2.68
N ALA A 159 -1.28 19.18 -3.07
CA ALA A 159 -0.92 18.53 -4.32
C ALA A 159 -1.73 19.09 -5.50
N GLY A 160 -1.17 19.02 -6.70
CA GLY A 160 -1.83 19.46 -7.94
C GLY A 160 -0.90 20.14 -8.95
N PRO A 161 -1.41 20.54 -10.12
CA PRO A 161 -0.62 21.18 -11.17
C PRO A 161 -0.15 22.58 -10.74
N ARG A 162 1.06 22.94 -11.14
CA ARG A 162 1.64 24.28 -10.93
C ARG A 162 1.69 25.06 -12.25
N LYS A 163 1.66 26.39 -12.15
CA LYS A 163 1.86 27.29 -13.31
C LYS A 163 3.24 27.14 -13.92
N ASP A 164 4.24 26.95 -13.06
CA ASP A 164 5.64 26.80 -13.45
C ASP A 164 6.10 25.35 -13.27
N ILE A 165 6.86 24.87 -14.26
CA ILE A 165 7.51 23.56 -14.25
C ILE A 165 9.02 23.72 -14.47
N TYR A 166 9.79 22.67 -14.18
CA TYR A 166 11.27 22.70 -14.17
C TYR A 166 11.92 21.66 -15.10
N TYR A 167 11.11 20.99 -15.90
CA TYR A 167 11.56 20.09 -16.97
C TYR A 167 10.96 20.54 -18.31
N GLU A 168 11.71 20.34 -19.41
CA GLU A 168 11.15 20.39 -20.77
C GLU A 168 10.44 19.06 -21.03
N PRO A 169 9.10 19.04 -21.15
CA PRO A 169 8.36 17.77 -21.29
C PRO A 169 8.86 16.89 -22.44
N ASN A 170 9.25 17.48 -23.57
CA ASN A 170 9.70 16.71 -24.74
C ASN A 170 11.07 16.03 -24.55
N GLU A 171 11.88 16.50 -23.60
CA GLU A 171 13.22 15.96 -23.32
C GLU A 171 13.22 14.93 -22.19
N VAL A 172 12.13 14.85 -21.41
CA VAL A 172 12.02 13.93 -20.27
C VAL A 172 11.96 12.48 -20.73
N LYS A 173 12.78 11.64 -20.11
CA LYS A 173 12.55 10.19 -20.01
C LYS A 173 12.01 9.84 -18.63
N ALA A 174 10.77 9.36 -18.59
CA ALA A 174 10.08 8.95 -17.38
C ALA A 174 10.05 7.43 -17.24
N ALA A 175 10.32 6.92 -16.04
CA ALA A 175 10.27 5.51 -15.70
C ALA A 175 9.26 5.23 -14.58
N ILE A 176 8.51 4.13 -14.70
CA ILE A 176 7.54 3.67 -13.70
C ILE A 176 8.00 2.30 -13.19
N VAL A 177 7.98 2.08 -11.87
CA VAL A 177 8.31 0.80 -11.25
C VAL A 177 7.31 0.43 -10.16
N THR A 178 6.84 -0.82 -10.15
CA THR A 178 5.96 -1.37 -9.12
C THR A 178 6.69 -2.41 -8.27
N CYS A 179 6.80 -2.17 -6.96
CA CYS A 179 7.55 -3.03 -6.03
C CYS A 179 6.65 -3.60 -4.92
N GLY A 180 7.19 -4.61 -4.21
CA GLY A 180 6.52 -5.26 -3.08
C GLY A 180 5.54 -6.34 -3.52
N GLY A 181 4.44 -6.50 -2.79
CA GLY A 181 3.35 -7.42 -3.17
C GLY A 181 2.20 -6.71 -3.87
N LEU A 182 1.33 -7.50 -4.52
CA LEU A 182 0.16 -7.01 -5.24
C LEU A 182 -0.81 -6.24 -4.34
N CYS A 183 -1.57 -5.35 -4.97
CA CYS A 183 -2.58 -4.47 -4.40
C CYS A 183 -3.56 -4.10 -5.52
N PRO A 184 -4.87 -4.10 -5.28
CA PRO A 184 -5.83 -3.52 -6.23
C PRO A 184 -5.44 -2.06 -6.53
N GLY A 185 -5.53 -1.63 -7.79
CA GLY A 185 -5.23 -0.25 -8.20
C GLY A 185 -3.84 0.01 -8.78
N LEU A 186 -2.92 -0.97 -8.75
CA LEU A 186 -1.59 -0.81 -9.35
C LEU A 186 -1.64 -0.42 -10.83
N ASN A 187 -2.51 -1.07 -11.61
CA ASN A 187 -2.70 -0.78 -13.02
C ASN A 187 -3.34 0.59 -13.26
N ASP A 188 -4.27 1.01 -12.40
CA ASP A 188 -4.88 2.34 -12.43
C ASP A 188 -3.84 3.44 -12.27
N VAL A 189 -2.93 3.30 -11.32
CA VAL A 189 -1.83 4.28 -11.11
C VAL A 189 -0.87 4.27 -12.31
N ILE A 190 -0.42 3.10 -12.79
CA ILE A 190 0.47 3.02 -13.97
C ILE A 190 -0.17 3.75 -15.15
N ARG A 191 -1.42 3.41 -15.46
CA ARG A 191 -2.19 4.01 -16.55
C ARG A 191 -2.27 5.52 -16.39
N GLN A 192 -2.59 6.00 -15.19
CA GLN A 192 -2.80 7.42 -14.99
C GLN A 192 -1.50 8.23 -15.03
N VAL A 193 -0.39 7.68 -14.52
CA VAL A 193 0.94 8.31 -14.67
C VAL A 193 1.29 8.47 -16.15
N VAL A 194 1.12 7.42 -16.96
CA VAL A 194 1.36 7.49 -18.42
C VAL A 194 0.46 8.54 -19.09
N PHE A 195 -0.84 8.53 -18.78
CA PHE A 195 -1.80 9.47 -19.37
C PHE A 195 -1.48 10.93 -19.05
N THR A 196 -1.05 11.20 -17.82
CA THR A 196 -0.67 12.55 -17.39
C THR A 196 0.66 12.97 -18.01
N LEU A 197 1.67 12.08 -18.05
CA LEU A 197 2.95 12.35 -18.71
C LEU A 197 2.77 12.74 -20.19
N GLU A 198 1.99 11.97 -20.95
CA GLU A 198 1.67 12.33 -22.34
C GLU A 198 0.88 13.64 -22.44
N THR A 199 0.03 13.94 -21.46
CA THR A 199 -0.70 15.22 -21.43
C THR A 199 0.24 16.42 -21.27
N TYR A 200 1.35 16.25 -20.55
CA TYR A 200 2.42 17.25 -20.50
C TYR A 200 3.26 17.30 -21.80
N GLY A 201 3.20 16.28 -22.65
CA GLY A 201 3.98 16.18 -23.89
C GLY A 201 5.20 15.26 -23.81
N VAL A 202 5.32 14.43 -22.76
CA VAL A 202 6.42 13.47 -22.62
C VAL A 202 6.31 12.38 -23.68
N LYS A 203 7.39 12.15 -24.44
CA LYS A 203 7.45 11.15 -25.52
C LYS A 203 8.12 9.85 -25.13
N ASN A 204 8.98 9.87 -24.11
CA ASN A 204 9.77 8.72 -23.69
C ASN A 204 9.33 8.24 -22.31
N ILE A 205 8.41 7.29 -22.28
CA ILE A 205 7.87 6.70 -21.05
C ILE A 205 8.19 5.22 -21.06
N VAL A 206 8.77 4.72 -19.97
CA VAL A 206 9.15 3.31 -19.85
C VAL A 206 8.69 2.71 -18.52
N GLY A 207 8.39 1.41 -18.56
CA GLY A 207 8.12 0.58 -17.40
C GLY A 207 9.37 -0.23 -17.05
N ILE A 208 9.69 -0.32 -15.77
CA ILE A 208 10.74 -1.18 -15.24
C ILE A 208 10.11 -2.49 -14.76
N PRO A 209 10.38 -3.63 -15.43
CA PRO A 209 9.71 -4.89 -15.08
C PRO A 209 10.15 -5.44 -13.73
N PHE A 210 9.19 -6.02 -13.00
CA PHE A 210 9.41 -6.81 -11.78
C PHE A 210 10.17 -6.03 -10.69
N GLY A 211 9.69 -4.84 -10.34
CA GLY A 211 10.23 -4.04 -9.23
C GLY A 211 11.66 -3.58 -9.43
N PHE A 212 12.41 -3.39 -8.33
CA PHE A 212 13.80 -2.94 -8.41
C PHE A 212 14.73 -3.94 -9.11
N ARG A 213 14.28 -5.19 -9.32
CA ARG A 213 15.01 -6.19 -10.11
C ARG A 213 15.23 -5.75 -11.56
N GLY A 214 14.25 -5.08 -12.16
CA GLY A 214 14.33 -4.64 -13.56
C GLY A 214 15.42 -3.61 -13.87
N PHE A 215 16.05 -3.01 -12.85
CA PHE A 215 17.19 -2.11 -13.05
C PHE A 215 18.50 -2.85 -13.37
N PHE A 216 18.68 -4.07 -12.85
CA PHE A 216 19.99 -4.74 -12.88
C PHE A 216 19.99 -6.14 -13.53
N GLU A 217 18.84 -6.84 -13.53
CA GLU A 217 18.77 -8.21 -14.04
C GLU A 217 18.99 -8.25 -15.56
N LYS A 218 19.95 -9.08 -15.99
CA LYS A 218 20.26 -9.27 -17.40
C LYS A 218 19.08 -9.98 -18.08
N GLY A 219 18.54 -9.36 -19.12
CA GLY A 219 17.39 -9.88 -19.88
C GLY A 219 16.07 -9.18 -19.58
N LEU A 220 15.97 -8.43 -18.47
CA LEU A 220 14.83 -7.55 -18.21
C LEU A 220 15.06 -6.18 -18.85
N LYS A 221 14.57 -6.02 -20.07
CA LYS A 221 14.60 -4.73 -20.79
C LYS A 221 13.50 -3.79 -20.28
N GLU A 222 13.75 -2.49 -20.36
CA GLU A 222 12.71 -1.49 -20.14
C GLU A 222 11.58 -1.66 -21.18
N MET A 223 10.33 -1.56 -20.73
CA MET A 223 9.15 -1.71 -21.56
C MET A 223 8.66 -0.34 -22.00
N PRO A 224 8.61 0.00 -23.30
CA PRO A 224 8.00 1.25 -23.75
C PRO A 224 6.52 1.32 -23.33
N LEU A 225 6.10 2.44 -22.77
CA LEU A 225 4.72 2.69 -22.35
C LEU A 225 4.13 3.82 -23.20
N SER A 226 2.86 3.66 -23.57
CA SER A 226 2.05 4.67 -24.25
C SER A 226 0.61 4.56 -23.78
N ARG A 227 -0.18 5.60 -23.97
CA ARG A 227 -1.63 5.61 -23.67
C ARG A 227 -2.35 4.45 -24.32
N ASN A 228 -2.03 4.13 -25.57
CA ASN A 228 -2.65 3.02 -26.29
C ASN A 228 -2.33 1.67 -25.63
N LEU A 229 -1.08 1.48 -25.17
CA LEU A 229 -0.68 0.24 -24.50
C LEU A 229 -1.36 0.05 -23.14
N VAL A 230 -1.53 1.14 -22.38
CA VAL A 230 -2.08 1.09 -21.01
C VAL A 230 -3.56 1.43 -20.94
N GLU A 231 -4.26 1.55 -22.08
CA GLU A 231 -5.62 2.09 -22.15
C GLU A 231 -6.60 1.35 -21.23
N ASN A 232 -6.49 0.02 -21.17
CA ASN A 232 -7.45 -0.85 -20.48
C ASN A 232 -6.82 -1.71 -19.36
N ILE A 233 -5.56 -1.47 -18.98
CA ILE A 233 -4.90 -2.29 -17.95
C ILE A 233 -5.58 -2.18 -16.58
N ASN A 234 -6.26 -1.06 -16.31
CA ASN A 234 -7.03 -0.82 -15.07
C ASN A 234 -8.24 -1.74 -14.91
N LEU A 235 -8.71 -2.39 -16.00
CA LEU A 235 -9.80 -3.36 -15.93
C LEU A 235 -9.37 -4.69 -15.29
N ALA A 236 -8.06 -4.92 -15.18
CA ALA A 236 -7.47 -6.10 -14.56
C ALA A 236 -6.82 -5.76 -13.20
N GLY A 237 -6.84 -6.73 -12.29
CA GLY A 237 -6.00 -6.68 -11.09
C GLY A 237 -4.54 -7.03 -11.38
N GLY A 238 -3.73 -7.10 -10.32
CA GLY A 238 -2.30 -7.38 -10.45
C GLY A 238 -1.48 -6.14 -10.87
N SER A 239 -0.35 -6.36 -11.54
CA SER A 239 0.50 -5.29 -12.10
C SER A 239 0.96 -5.64 -13.50
N PHE A 240 0.69 -4.76 -14.46
CA PHE A 240 1.15 -4.86 -15.85
C PHE A 240 2.68 -4.93 -15.95
N LEU A 241 3.39 -4.26 -15.03
CA LEU A 241 4.86 -4.29 -14.96
C LEU A 241 5.41 -5.46 -14.14
N GLY A 242 4.54 -6.23 -13.48
CA GLY A 242 4.95 -7.22 -12.48
C GLY A 242 5.48 -6.57 -11.19
N VAL A 243 5.70 -7.37 -10.15
CA VAL A 243 6.22 -6.89 -8.86
C VAL A 243 7.35 -7.80 -8.36
N SER A 244 8.24 -7.25 -7.52
CA SER A 244 9.23 -8.04 -6.78
C SER A 244 9.43 -7.50 -5.38
N ARG A 245 9.87 -8.38 -4.48
CA ARG A 245 10.46 -8.01 -3.18
C ARG A 245 11.98 -7.99 -3.29
N GLY A 246 12.62 -7.20 -2.44
CA GLY A 246 14.06 -6.96 -2.46
C GLY A 246 14.52 -6.23 -3.72
N GLY A 247 15.83 -6.12 -3.87
CA GLY A 247 16.47 -5.42 -4.96
C GLY A 247 17.98 -5.39 -4.80
N PRO A 248 18.69 -4.81 -5.78
CA PRO A 248 20.12 -4.62 -5.70
C PRO A 248 20.44 -3.47 -4.74
N LYS A 249 21.73 -3.16 -4.58
CA LYS A 249 22.15 -1.98 -3.81
C LYS A 249 21.64 -0.70 -4.48
N THR A 250 21.31 0.31 -3.67
CA THR A 250 20.88 1.65 -4.15
C THR A 250 21.84 2.22 -5.20
N SER A 251 23.14 2.06 -5.03
CA SER A 251 24.15 2.52 -5.99
C SER A 251 23.97 1.92 -7.38
N GLU A 252 23.66 0.62 -7.47
CA GLU A 252 23.46 -0.09 -8.75
C GLU A 252 22.17 0.36 -9.43
N ILE A 253 21.12 0.66 -8.66
CA ILE A 253 19.89 1.26 -9.20
C ILE A 253 20.20 2.63 -9.81
N VAL A 254 20.95 3.47 -9.08
CA VAL A 254 21.30 4.82 -9.55
C VAL A 254 22.26 4.77 -10.76
N ASP A 255 23.19 3.83 -10.80
CA ASP A 255 24.03 3.56 -11.98
C ASP A 255 23.15 3.22 -13.20
N SER A 256 22.14 2.38 -13.01
CA SER A 256 21.18 2.05 -14.08
C SER A 256 20.31 3.26 -14.47
N ILE A 257 19.88 4.09 -13.53
CA ILE A 257 19.11 5.32 -13.81
C ILE A 257 19.92 6.25 -14.71
N GLN A 258 21.20 6.44 -14.38
CA GLN A 258 22.11 7.26 -15.16
C GLN A 258 22.40 6.66 -16.54
N ALA A 259 22.71 5.35 -16.60
CA ALA A 259 22.98 4.65 -17.86
C ALA A 259 21.78 4.67 -18.82
N ARG A 260 20.55 4.59 -18.27
CA ARG A 260 19.31 4.64 -19.04
C ARG A 260 18.81 6.07 -19.28
N ARG A 261 19.48 7.09 -18.73
CA ARG A 261 19.11 8.52 -18.81
C ARG A 261 17.68 8.79 -18.35
N ILE A 262 17.30 8.30 -17.17
CA ILE A 262 15.97 8.52 -16.60
C ILE A 262 15.96 9.84 -15.82
N ASP A 263 15.08 10.77 -16.17
CA ASP A 263 14.92 12.08 -15.51
C ASP A 263 13.84 12.05 -14.42
N MET A 264 12.83 11.20 -14.58
CA MET A 264 11.74 11.04 -13.61
C MET A 264 11.52 9.58 -13.30
N LEU A 265 11.52 9.23 -12.01
CA LEU A 265 11.25 7.88 -11.52
C LEU A 265 10.02 7.88 -10.60
N PHE A 266 8.98 7.18 -11.03
CA PHE A 266 7.76 6.95 -10.25
C PHE A 266 7.81 5.57 -9.58
N VAL A 267 7.87 5.56 -8.26
CA VAL A 267 8.05 4.33 -7.46
C VAL A 267 6.75 3.99 -6.71
N LEU A 268 6.05 2.96 -7.17
CA LEU A 268 4.79 2.50 -6.60
C LEU A 268 5.07 1.36 -5.62
N GLY A 269 4.78 1.55 -4.34
CA GLY A 269 5.03 0.50 -3.35
C GLY A 269 4.61 0.82 -1.92
N GLY A 270 4.87 -0.11 -0.99
CA GLY A 270 4.58 0.08 0.44
C GLY A 270 5.74 0.75 1.18
N ASN A 271 5.77 0.60 2.51
CA ASN A 271 6.80 1.18 3.40
C ASN A 271 8.24 0.92 2.94
N GLY A 272 8.62 -0.34 2.73
CA GLY A 272 9.98 -0.69 2.28
C GLY A 272 10.32 -0.13 0.89
N THR A 273 9.33 0.04 0.01
CA THR A 273 9.53 0.67 -1.29
C THR A 273 9.70 2.18 -1.17
N HIS A 274 8.95 2.84 -0.28
CA HIS A 274 9.14 4.26 0.03
C HIS A 274 10.53 4.51 0.60
N ALA A 275 10.99 3.65 1.52
CA ALA A 275 12.37 3.71 2.01
C ALA A 275 13.41 3.54 0.88
N GLY A 276 13.16 2.61 -0.05
CA GLY A 276 13.98 2.46 -1.26
C GLY A 276 13.97 3.71 -2.15
N ALA A 277 12.80 4.32 -2.36
CA ALA A 277 12.67 5.57 -3.12
C ALA A 277 13.44 6.72 -2.46
N ASN A 278 13.39 6.84 -1.14
CA ASN A 278 14.17 7.83 -0.40
C ASN A 278 15.68 7.59 -0.56
N ALA A 279 16.14 6.35 -0.44
CA ALA A 279 17.54 6.02 -0.64
C ALA A 279 18.02 6.34 -2.07
N ILE A 280 17.21 6.04 -3.08
CA ILE A 280 17.50 6.40 -4.49
C ILE A 280 17.56 7.91 -4.64
N HIS A 281 16.60 8.65 -4.06
CA HIS A 281 16.57 10.10 -4.06
C HIS A 281 17.84 10.70 -3.45
N ASP A 282 18.21 10.27 -2.25
CA ASP A 282 19.39 10.78 -1.54
C ASP A 282 20.68 10.51 -2.31
N GLU A 283 20.82 9.32 -2.89
CA GLU A 283 21.98 8.97 -3.71
C GLU A 283 22.02 9.77 -5.03
N CYS A 284 20.87 10.04 -5.66
CA CYS A 284 20.79 10.96 -6.80
C CYS A 284 21.21 12.39 -6.40
N ARG A 285 20.74 12.89 -5.25
CA ARG A 285 21.14 14.22 -4.74
C ARG A 285 22.64 14.29 -4.48
N LYS A 286 23.19 13.28 -3.80
CA LYS A 286 24.62 13.16 -3.50
C LYS A 286 25.49 13.17 -4.76
N ARG A 287 25.05 12.49 -5.82
CA ARG A 287 25.70 12.46 -7.13
C ARG A 287 25.38 13.68 -8.01
N LYS A 288 24.57 14.62 -7.50
CA LYS A 288 24.06 15.76 -8.24
C LYS A 288 23.45 15.34 -9.58
N LEU A 289 22.57 14.35 -9.58
CA LEU A 289 21.83 13.92 -10.78
C LEU A 289 20.49 14.66 -10.87
N LYS A 290 20.11 15.13 -12.06
CA LYS A 290 18.82 15.80 -12.33
C LYS A 290 17.72 14.74 -12.47
N VAL A 291 17.36 14.11 -11.35
CA VAL A 291 16.36 13.04 -11.30
C VAL A 291 15.33 13.33 -10.23
N SER A 292 14.07 13.44 -10.64
CA SER A 292 12.93 13.50 -9.71
C SER A 292 12.48 12.09 -9.35
N VAL A 293 12.57 11.74 -8.07
CA VAL A 293 12.07 10.46 -7.54
C VAL A 293 10.79 10.73 -6.76
N VAL A 294 9.66 10.21 -7.25
CA VAL A 294 8.33 10.41 -6.66
C VAL A 294 7.73 9.07 -6.29
N ALA A 295 7.32 8.92 -5.03
CA ALA A 295 6.68 7.71 -4.54
C ALA A 295 5.15 7.79 -4.65
N VAL A 296 4.49 6.64 -4.78
CA VAL A 296 3.03 6.51 -4.72
C VAL A 296 2.65 5.42 -3.70
N PRO A 297 1.80 5.72 -2.70
CA PRO A 297 1.57 4.88 -1.52
C PRO A 297 0.70 3.67 -1.82
N LYS A 298 1.33 2.50 -2.00
CA LYS A 298 0.68 1.22 -2.30
C LYS A 298 0.74 0.27 -1.11
N THR A 299 -0.36 0.18 -0.36
CA THR A 299 -0.55 -0.83 0.69
C THR A 299 -2.05 -1.08 0.87
N ILE A 300 -2.42 -2.35 1.03
CA ILE A 300 -3.80 -2.69 1.39
C ILE A 300 -4.02 -2.58 2.90
N ASP A 301 -2.95 -2.56 3.71
CA ASP A 301 -3.06 -2.55 5.17
C ASP A 301 -3.37 -1.15 5.71
N ASN A 302 -3.37 -0.11 4.85
CA ASN A 302 -3.50 1.29 5.23
C ASN A 302 -2.54 1.68 6.36
N ASP A 303 -1.29 1.23 6.26
CA ASP A 303 -0.27 1.30 7.32
C ASP A 303 0.82 2.35 7.05
N ILE A 304 0.63 3.23 6.07
CA ILE A 304 1.52 4.39 5.86
C ILE A 304 1.00 5.55 6.74
N PRO A 305 1.85 6.17 7.59
CA PRO A 305 1.47 7.25 8.50
C PRO A 305 1.13 8.54 7.77
N LEU A 306 0.50 9.47 8.49
CA LEU A 306 0.16 10.84 8.08
C LEU A 306 -0.89 10.99 6.98
N MET A 307 -1.26 9.90 6.30
CA MET A 307 -2.32 9.88 5.29
C MET A 307 -3.57 9.15 5.78
N ASP A 308 -4.74 9.60 5.34
CA ASP A 308 -6.02 9.03 5.76
C ASP A 308 -6.18 7.60 5.20
N LYS A 309 -5.83 7.44 3.93
CA LYS A 309 -6.07 6.23 3.14
C LYS A 309 -4.98 6.01 2.09
N THR A 310 -4.64 4.75 1.87
CA THR A 310 -3.80 4.26 0.78
C THR A 310 -4.66 3.53 -0.25
N PHE A 311 -4.26 3.57 -1.51
CA PHE A 311 -5.07 2.91 -2.54
C PHE A 311 -5.04 1.38 -2.39
N GLY A 312 -6.18 0.76 -2.71
CA GLY A 312 -6.44 -0.67 -2.57
C GLY A 312 -7.02 -1.05 -1.21
N PHE A 313 -7.06 -0.13 -0.23
CA PHE A 313 -7.61 -0.41 1.10
C PHE A 313 -9.12 -0.65 1.06
N ASP A 314 -9.89 0.22 0.38
CA ASP A 314 -11.36 0.09 0.33
C ASP A 314 -11.76 -1.20 -0.40
N THR A 315 -11.07 -1.50 -1.49
CA THR A 315 -11.24 -2.74 -2.24
C THR A 315 -10.89 -3.95 -1.37
N ALA A 316 -9.81 -3.87 -0.59
CA ALA A 316 -9.44 -4.96 0.29
C ALA A 316 -10.47 -5.20 1.40
N VAL A 317 -11.05 -4.14 1.96
CA VAL A 317 -12.16 -4.22 2.92
C VAL A 317 -13.40 -4.86 2.28
N GLU A 318 -13.74 -4.48 1.06
CA GLU A 318 -14.88 -5.04 0.31
C GLU A 318 -14.70 -6.55 0.06
N GLU A 319 -13.54 -6.99 -0.42
CA GLU A 319 -13.27 -8.41 -0.64
C GLU A 319 -13.19 -9.20 0.68
N ALA A 320 -12.63 -8.61 1.73
CA ALA A 320 -12.62 -9.21 3.07
C ALA A 320 -14.05 -9.39 3.61
N GLN A 321 -14.93 -8.42 3.40
CA GLN A 321 -16.34 -8.52 3.77
C GLN A 321 -17.04 -9.68 3.05
N ARG A 322 -16.74 -9.92 1.76
CA ARG A 322 -17.29 -11.07 1.02
C ARG A 322 -16.85 -12.41 1.63
N ALA A 323 -15.59 -12.51 2.08
CA ALA A 323 -15.10 -13.70 2.77
C ALA A 323 -15.77 -13.89 4.14
N ILE A 324 -15.96 -12.81 4.91
CA ILE A 324 -16.70 -12.82 6.18
C ILE A 324 -18.14 -13.28 5.97
N ASN A 325 -18.83 -12.76 4.96
CA ASN A 325 -20.21 -13.15 4.67
C ASN A 325 -20.32 -14.63 4.26
N SER A 326 -19.31 -15.15 3.55
CA SER A 326 -19.25 -16.59 3.24
C SER A 326 -19.07 -17.43 4.50
N ALA A 327 -18.16 -17.03 5.39
CA ALA A 327 -17.96 -17.69 6.69
C ALA A 327 -19.21 -17.63 7.58
N TYR A 328 -19.94 -16.51 7.54
CA TYR A 328 -21.20 -16.35 8.26
C TYR A 328 -22.26 -17.33 7.76
N ILE A 329 -22.45 -17.44 6.44
CA ILE A 329 -23.42 -18.38 5.84
C ILE A 329 -23.08 -19.81 6.20
N GLU A 330 -21.80 -20.20 6.09
CA GLU A 330 -21.31 -21.51 6.48
C GLU A 330 -21.56 -21.79 7.97
N ALA A 331 -21.16 -20.87 8.86
CA ALA A 331 -21.30 -21.03 10.30
C ALA A 331 -22.77 -21.15 10.72
N ARG A 332 -23.64 -20.32 10.15
CA ARG A 332 -25.08 -20.31 10.45
C ARG A 332 -25.80 -21.56 9.93
N SER A 333 -25.28 -22.19 8.88
CA SER A 333 -25.90 -23.37 8.25
C SER A 333 -25.47 -24.68 8.92
N ALA A 334 -24.39 -24.68 9.70
CA ALA A 334 -23.88 -25.85 10.39
C ALA A 334 -24.34 -25.90 11.86
N TYR A 335 -24.54 -27.12 12.40
CA TYR A 335 -24.82 -27.31 13.83
C TYR A 335 -23.56 -26.99 14.65
N HIS A 336 -23.65 -25.98 15.52
CA HIS A 336 -22.51 -25.42 16.25
C HIS A 336 -21.38 -24.95 15.31
N GLY A 337 -21.75 -24.18 14.28
CA GLY A 337 -20.82 -23.71 13.26
C GLY A 337 -19.94 -22.55 13.72
N ILE A 338 -18.65 -22.60 13.36
CA ILE A 338 -17.66 -21.56 13.62
C ILE A 338 -17.02 -21.15 12.29
N GLY A 339 -17.26 -19.92 11.88
CA GLY A 339 -16.62 -19.31 10.71
C GLY A 339 -15.35 -18.59 11.13
N LEU A 340 -14.16 -19.10 10.78
CA LEU A 340 -12.88 -18.48 11.08
C LEU A 340 -12.30 -17.86 9.81
N VAL A 341 -12.12 -16.54 9.80
CA VAL A 341 -11.57 -15.79 8.66
C VAL A 341 -10.25 -15.14 9.04
N LYS A 342 -9.17 -15.55 8.39
CA LYS A 342 -7.88 -14.84 8.49
C LYS A 342 -7.83 -13.74 7.44
N LEU A 343 -7.57 -12.51 7.86
CA LEU A 343 -7.40 -11.37 6.96
C LEU A 343 -5.97 -10.86 6.98
N MET A 344 -5.64 -10.10 5.94
CA MET A 344 -4.40 -9.33 5.83
C MET A 344 -4.30 -8.31 6.98
N GLY A 345 -3.08 -7.95 7.36
CA GLY A 345 -2.83 -6.99 8.44
C GLY A 345 -1.52 -7.29 9.16
N ARG A 346 -0.40 -7.19 8.44
CA ARG A 346 0.93 -7.51 8.97
C ARG A 346 1.38 -6.56 10.08
N SER A 347 1.10 -5.28 9.90
CA SER A 347 1.56 -4.22 10.81
C SER A 347 0.42 -3.50 11.52
N SER A 348 -0.81 -3.69 11.05
CA SER A 348 -2.00 -3.04 11.59
C SER A 348 -3.27 -3.84 11.33
N GLY A 349 -4.29 -3.62 12.16
CA GLY A 349 -5.58 -4.29 12.09
C GLY A 349 -6.66 -3.58 11.28
N PHE A 350 -6.33 -2.60 10.42
CA PHE A 350 -7.33 -1.75 9.76
C PHE A 350 -8.31 -2.54 8.89
N ILE A 351 -7.84 -3.52 8.11
CA ILE A 351 -8.72 -4.36 7.27
C ILE A 351 -9.68 -5.15 8.15
N ALA A 352 -9.17 -5.85 9.17
CA ALA A 352 -9.99 -6.64 10.08
C ALA A 352 -11.04 -5.80 10.81
N MET A 353 -10.66 -4.63 11.33
CA MET A 353 -11.57 -3.70 11.99
C MET A 353 -12.66 -3.19 11.03
N HIS A 354 -12.28 -2.70 9.83
CA HIS A 354 -13.24 -2.15 8.86
C HIS A 354 -14.12 -3.22 8.22
N ALA A 355 -13.59 -4.40 7.92
CA ALA A 355 -14.36 -5.52 7.38
C ALA A 355 -15.36 -6.07 8.40
N SER A 356 -14.97 -6.14 9.69
CA SER A 356 -15.88 -6.52 10.78
C SER A 356 -17.02 -5.51 10.91
N LEU A 357 -16.70 -4.21 11.01
CA LEU A 357 -17.69 -3.13 11.10
C LEU A 357 -18.64 -3.08 9.89
N SER A 358 -18.11 -3.22 8.68
CA SER A 358 -18.92 -3.16 7.46
C SER A 358 -19.78 -4.40 7.24
N SER A 359 -19.34 -5.58 7.68
CA SER A 359 -20.13 -6.82 7.56
C SER A 359 -21.31 -6.87 8.53
N GLY A 360 -21.11 -6.40 9.77
CA GLY A 360 -22.06 -6.58 10.86
C GLY A 360 -22.25 -8.05 11.30
N GLN A 361 -21.40 -8.97 10.84
CA GLN A 361 -21.54 -10.42 11.08
C GLN A 361 -20.52 -10.99 12.06
N VAL A 362 -19.46 -10.26 12.36
CA VAL A 362 -18.33 -10.73 13.18
C VAL A 362 -18.71 -10.66 14.66
N ASP A 363 -18.49 -11.77 15.38
CA ASP A 363 -18.66 -11.86 16.83
C ASP A 363 -17.33 -11.59 17.56
N VAL A 364 -16.20 -11.96 16.95
CA VAL A 364 -14.86 -11.76 17.52
C VAL A 364 -13.91 -11.21 16.46
N CYS A 365 -13.40 -10.00 16.66
CA CYS A 365 -12.39 -9.35 15.84
C CYS A 365 -11.06 -9.26 16.61
N LEU A 366 -10.00 -9.88 16.09
CA LEU A 366 -8.67 -9.90 16.69
C LEU A 366 -7.67 -9.16 15.79
N ILE A 367 -7.01 -8.15 16.35
CA ILE A 367 -6.07 -7.27 15.65
C ILE A 367 -4.69 -7.27 16.32
N PRO A 368 -3.60 -6.93 15.61
CA PRO A 368 -2.26 -6.93 16.19
C PRO A 368 -2.06 -5.92 17.33
N GLU A 369 -2.84 -4.84 17.35
CA GLU A 369 -2.72 -3.77 18.34
C GLU A 369 -3.31 -4.10 19.72
N VAL A 370 -4.10 -5.17 19.83
CA VAL A 370 -4.79 -5.56 21.06
C VAL A 370 -4.33 -6.96 21.47
N SER A 371 -3.78 -7.09 22.67
CA SER A 371 -3.39 -8.39 23.23
C SER A 371 -4.64 -9.18 23.64
N PHE A 372 -4.59 -10.50 23.49
CA PHE A 372 -5.67 -11.40 23.88
C PHE A 372 -5.14 -12.77 24.33
N ALA A 373 -5.84 -13.41 25.26
CA ALA A 373 -5.63 -14.80 25.62
C ALA A 373 -6.56 -15.72 24.82
N LEU A 374 -6.05 -16.83 24.29
CA LEU A 374 -6.90 -17.86 23.67
C LEU A 374 -7.60 -18.70 24.74
N ASP A 375 -6.81 -19.20 25.69
CA ASP A 375 -7.25 -20.03 26.81
C ASP A 375 -7.56 -19.15 28.05
N GLY A 376 -8.18 -19.73 29.08
CA GLY A 376 -8.52 -19.04 30.35
C GLY A 376 -9.97 -18.59 30.46
N GLU A 377 -10.38 -18.17 31.66
CA GLU A 377 -11.77 -17.77 31.98
C GLU A 377 -12.26 -16.59 31.13
N TYR A 378 -11.36 -15.65 30.82
CA TYR A 378 -11.63 -14.50 29.96
C TYR A 378 -11.00 -14.65 28.57
N GLY A 379 -10.65 -15.87 28.19
CA GLY A 379 -10.04 -16.17 26.90
C GLY A 379 -11.05 -16.23 25.75
N VAL A 380 -10.54 -16.12 24.52
CA VAL A 380 -11.35 -16.22 23.29
C VAL A 380 -12.15 -17.52 23.27
N LEU A 381 -11.54 -18.66 23.64
CA LEU A 381 -12.18 -19.98 23.57
C LEU A 381 -13.41 -20.08 24.50
N GLN A 382 -13.32 -19.54 25.72
CA GLN A 382 -14.44 -19.52 26.66
C GLN A 382 -15.61 -18.67 26.13
N HIS A 383 -15.30 -17.57 25.47
CA HIS A 383 -16.33 -16.73 24.84
C HIS A 383 -16.97 -17.43 23.63
N LEU A 384 -16.20 -18.18 22.83
CA LEU A 384 -16.76 -18.99 21.74
C LEU A 384 -17.71 -20.07 22.27
N GLU A 385 -17.41 -20.70 23.41
CA GLU A 385 -18.33 -21.65 24.06
C GLU A 385 -19.67 -20.98 24.40
N GLN A 386 -19.63 -19.78 24.99
CA GLN A 386 -20.84 -19.01 25.31
C GLN A 386 -21.64 -18.64 24.06
N LEU A 387 -20.97 -18.22 22.98
CA LEU A 387 -21.62 -17.92 21.71
C LEU A 387 -22.27 -19.17 21.10
N ILE A 388 -21.58 -20.31 21.10
CA ILE A 388 -22.16 -21.57 20.62
C ILE A 388 -23.39 -21.97 21.46
N LYS A 389 -23.32 -21.85 22.78
CA LYS A 389 -24.44 -22.16 23.68
C LYS A 389 -25.65 -21.24 23.48
N ASN A 390 -25.43 -19.94 23.27
CA ASN A 390 -26.50 -18.94 23.25
C ASN A 390 -27.02 -18.65 21.84
N LYS A 391 -26.14 -18.63 20.84
CA LYS A 391 -26.41 -18.24 19.43
C LYS A 391 -26.43 -19.44 18.49
N GLY A 392 -25.77 -20.55 18.85
CA GLY A 392 -25.67 -21.76 18.03
C GLY A 392 -24.60 -21.71 16.94
N PHE A 393 -24.01 -20.54 16.67
CA PHE A 393 -22.92 -20.35 15.71
C PHE A 393 -22.14 -19.06 16.05
N CYS A 394 -20.94 -18.90 15.51
CA CYS A 394 -20.19 -17.65 15.62
C CYS A 394 -19.23 -17.40 14.44
N VAL A 395 -18.83 -16.14 14.27
CA VAL A 395 -17.84 -15.71 13.26
C VAL A 395 -16.67 -15.00 13.92
N VAL A 396 -15.46 -15.49 13.63
CA VAL A 396 -14.19 -14.96 14.13
C VAL A 396 -13.40 -14.39 12.97
N CYS A 397 -13.02 -13.12 13.06
CA CYS A 397 -12.15 -12.43 12.13
C CYS A 397 -10.80 -12.17 12.81
N VAL A 398 -9.70 -12.65 12.24
CA VAL A 398 -8.35 -12.51 12.81
C VAL A 398 -7.39 -11.92 11.77
N ALA A 399 -6.68 -10.86 12.13
CA ALA A 399 -5.59 -10.34 11.29
C ALA A 399 -4.36 -11.26 11.36
N GLU A 400 -3.61 -11.40 10.26
CA GLU A 400 -2.48 -12.34 10.15
C GLU A 400 -1.39 -12.18 11.23
N ALA A 401 -1.21 -10.98 11.78
CA ALA A 401 -0.23 -10.68 12.83
C ALA A 401 -0.80 -10.65 14.26
N ALA A 402 -2.10 -10.90 14.42
CA ALA A 402 -2.75 -10.94 15.73
C ALA A 402 -2.10 -12.03 16.61
N GLY A 403 -1.78 -11.69 17.86
CA GLY A 403 -1.15 -12.62 18.81
C GLY A 403 0.34 -12.92 18.58
N GLN A 404 0.98 -12.26 17.60
CA GLN A 404 2.39 -12.47 17.24
C GLN A 404 3.25 -11.21 17.33
N VAL A 405 2.63 -10.03 17.32
CA VAL A 405 3.33 -8.74 17.26
C VAL A 405 2.80 -7.84 18.38
N SER A 406 3.27 -8.06 19.60
CA SER A 406 2.94 -7.19 20.74
C SER A 406 4.17 -7.05 21.63
N GLU A 407 4.51 -5.80 21.96
CA GLU A 407 5.52 -5.46 22.98
C GLU A 407 5.05 -5.86 24.40
N LEU A 408 3.78 -6.28 24.54
CA LEU A 408 3.04 -6.45 25.79
C LEU A 408 2.55 -7.89 26.05
N SER A 409 2.83 -8.87 25.18
CA SER A 409 2.36 -10.26 25.38
C SER A 409 3.40 -11.33 25.06
N VAL A 410 3.23 -12.49 25.69
CA VAL A 410 3.85 -13.77 25.28
C VAL A 410 3.47 -14.05 23.83
N GLU A 411 4.45 -14.24 22.95
CA GLU A 411 4.20 -14.65 21.57
C GLU A 411 3.39 -15.96 21.57
N LEU A 412 2.15 -15.94 21.05
CA LEU A 412 1.31 -17.16 20.98
C LEU A 412 1.93 -18.22 20.05
N LEU A 413 2.82 -17.78 19.15
CA LEU A 413 3.49 -18.59 18.15
C LEU A 413 4.98 -18.31 18.20
N GLN A 414 5.80 -19.36 18.19
CA GLN A 414 7.25 -19.22 18.10
C GLN A 414 7.65 -18.54 16.80
N ASN A 415 8.44 -17.48 16.89
CA ASN A 415 9.04 -16.84 15.73
C ASN A 415 10.03 -17.79 15.04
N SER A 416 9.79 -18.09 13.76
CA SER A 416 10.67 -18.93 12.95
C SER A 416 12.07 -18.33 12.73
N GLY A 417 12.24 -17.04 13.01
CA GLY A 417 13.46 -16.26 12.74
C GLY A 417 13.74 -16.07 11.24
N ALA A 418 12.88 -16.57 10.36
CA ALA A 418 13.02 -16.47 8.91
C ALA A 418 12.57 -15.09 8.42
N THR A 419 13.26 -14.57 7.40
CA THR A 419 12.91 -13.31 6.75
C THR A 419 12.65 -13.50 5.26
N ASP A 420 11.77 -12.68 4.69
CA ASP A 420 11.58 -12.61 3.24
C ASP A 420 12.78 -11.91 2.54
N ALA A 421 12.79 -11.90 1.20
CA ALA A 421 13.86 -11.28 0.41
C ALA A 421 14.00 -9.76 0.63
N SER A 422 13.02 -9.12 1.27
CA SER A 422 13.05 -7.72 1.68
C SER A 422 13.50 -7.54 3.14
N GLY A 423 13.81 -8.63 3.86
CA GLY A 423 14.22 -8.60 5.26
C GLY A 423 13.07 -8.57 6.27
N ASN A 424 11.82 -8.74 5.85
CA ASN A 424 10.67 -8.75 6.78
C ASN A 424 10.54 -10.13 7.42
N ALA A 425 10.21 -10.19 8.72
CA ALA A 425 9.93 -11.45 9.41
C ALA A 425 8.76 -12.20 8.74
N ILE A 426 8.90 -13.52 8.62
CA ILE A 426 7.83 -14.42 8.18
C ILE A 426 7.01 -14.81 9.40
N LEU A 427 5.75 -14.38 9.40
CA LEU A 427 4.79 -14.67 10.46
C LEU A 427 4.34 -16.13 10.40
N SER A 428 4.05 -16.70 11.56
CA SER A 428 3.38 -17.99 11.69
C SER A 428 1.90 -17.85 11.32
N ASP A 429 1.25 -18.93 10.87
CA ASP A 429 -0.16 -18.87 10.48
C ASP A 429 -1.08 -18.94 11.71
N ILE A 430 -1.52 -17.77 12.19
CA ILE A 430 -2.46 -17.65 13.31
C ILE A 430 -3.81 -18.29 13.01
N GLY A 431 -4.26 -18.30 11.75
CA GLY A 431 -5.53 -18.90 11.35
C GLY A 431 -5.52 -20.42 11.59
N VAL A 432 -4.47 -21.10 11.13
CA VAL A 432 -4.30 -22.54 11.37
C VAL A 432 -4.14 -22.84 12.86
N HIS A 433 -3.36 -22.03 13.58
CA HIS A 433 -3.17 -22.21 15.02
C HIS A 433 -4.49 -22.09 15.81
N MET A 434 -5.26 -21.04 15.55
CA MET A 434 -6.57 -20.85 16.17
C MET A 434 -7.53 -21.99 15.81
N GLN A 435 -7.55 -22.44 14.55
CA GLN A 435 -8.38 -23.57 14.15
C GLN A 435 -8.07 -24.83 14.97
N GLN A 436 -6.78 -25.15 15.18
CA GLN A 436 -6.35 -26.30 15.98
C GLN A 436 -6.72 -26.15 17.46
N LYS A 437 -6.54 -24.96 18.03
CA LYS A 437 -6.90 -24.65 19.42
C LYS A 437 -8.41 -24.78 19.66
N ILE A 438 -9.23 -24.22 18.77
CA ILE A 438 -10.69 -24.32 18.84
C ILE A 438 -11.11 -25.81 18.75
N LYS A 439 -10.58 -26.57 17.79
CA LYS A 439 -10.86 -28.02 17.66
C LYS A 439 -10.52 -28.78 18.95
N THR A 440 -9.36 -28.50 19.53
CA THR A 440 -8.89 -29.18 20.75
C THR A 440 -9.77 -28.84 21.94
N HIS A 441 -10.12 -27.57 22.11
CA HIS A 441 -10.97 -27.09 23.20
C HIS A 441 -12.36 -27.71 23.16
N PHE A 442 -13.07 -27.61 22.03
CA PHE A 442 -14.43 -28.15 21.88
C PHE A 442 -14.47 -29.68 22.03
N LYS A 443 -13.45 -30.38 21.53
CA LYS A 443 -13.28 -31.82 21.79
C LYS A 443 -13.09 -32.12 23.28
N GLY A 444 -12.31 -31.30 23.98
CA GLY A 444 -12.02 -31.46 25.42
C GLY A 444 -13.25 -31.31 26.30
N ILE A 445 -14.17 -30.40 25.95
CA ILE A 445 -15.43 -30.18 26.69
C ILE A 445 -16.58 -31.06 26.20
N GLY A 446 -16.36 -31.93 25.20
CA GLY A 446 -17.38 -32.83 24.68
C GLY A 446 -18.48 -32.15 23.87
N VAL A 447 -18.23 -30.95 23.34
CA VAL A 447 -19.20 -30.21 22.52
C VAL A 447 -18.78 -30.30 21.05
N HIS A 448 -19.69 -30.75 20.18
CA HIS A 448 -19.45 -30.74 18.73
C HIS A 448 -19.34 -29.30 18.22
N ALA A 449 -18.35 -29.01 17.36
CA ALA A 449 -18.21 -27.74 16.66
C ALA A 449 -17.70 -27.97 15.22
N ASP A 450 -18.41 -27.40 14.23
CA ASP A 450 -18.00 -27.46 12.82
C ASP A 450 -17.28 -26.16 12.44
N ILE A 451 -15.98 -26.24 12.16
CA ILE A 451 -15.14 -25.07 11.93
C ILE A 451 -14.79 -24.95 10.45
N LYS A 452 -15.23 -23.87 9.81
CA LYS A 452 -14.82 -23.49 8.45
C LYS A 452 -13.75 -22.40 8.51
N TYR A 453 -12.57 -22.70 7.98
CA TYR A 453 -11.47 -21.75 7.90
C TYR A 453 -11.39 -21.16 6.49
N ILE A 454 -11.36 -19.83 6.39
CA ILE A 454 -11.26 -19.08 5.14
C ILE A 454 -10.04 -18.16 5.19
N ASP A 455 -9.18 -18.29 4.19
CA ASP A 455 -8.07 -17.38 3.92
C ASP A 455 -8.21 -16.77 2.51
N PRO A 456 -8.79 -15.56 2.38
CA PRO A 456 -9.00 -14.90 1.10
C PRO A 456 -7.78 -14.09 0.64
N THR A 457 -6.61 -14.22 1.30
CA THR A 457 -5.42 -13.36 1.12
C THR A 457 -5.10 -13.01 -0.34
N TYR A 458 -5.07 -14.00 -1.24
CA TYR A 458 -4.72 -13.76 -2.64
C TYR A 458 -5.89 -13.20 -3.45
N MET A 459 -7.12 -13.57 -3.12
CA MET A 459 -8.33 -13.03 -3.76
C MET A 459 -8.46 -11.53 -3.49
N VAL A 460 -8.19 -11.11 -2.26
CA VAL A 460 -8.20 -9.70 -1.81
C VAL A 460 -7.18 -8.84 -2.56
N ARG A 461 -6.00 -9.39 -2.86
CA ARG A 461 -4.87 -8.60 -3.41
C ARG A 461 -4.77 -8.60 -4.93
N ALA A 462 -5.32 -9.62 -5.57
CA ALA A 462 -5.22 -9.84 -7.00
C ALA A 462 -6.40 -9.27 -7.79
N CYS A 463 -7.46 -8.81 -7.12
CA CYS A 463 -8.62 -8.22 -7.78
C CYS A 463 -8.32 -6.81 -8.34
N ARG A 464 -9.24 -6.32 -9.18
CA ARG A 464 -9.23 -4.94 -9.67
C ARG A 464 -9.69 -3.98 -8.58
N ALA A 465 -9.29 -2.71 -8.67
CA ALA A 465 -9.80 -1.67 -7.76
C ALA A 465 -11.32 -1.48 -7.92
N ASN A 466 -12.00 -1.20 -6.82
CA ASN A 466 -13.37 -0.69 -6.84
C ASN A 466 -13.39 0.80 -7.23
N ALA A 467 -14.57 1.39 -7.36
CA ALA A 467 -14.72 2.78 -7.81
C ALA A 467 -14.01 3.80 -6.91
N SER A 468 -14.07 3.62 -5.59
CA SER A 468 -13.41 4.52 -4.62
C SER A 468 -11.90 4.50 -4.79
N ASP A 469 -11.31 3.31 -4.83
CA ASP A 469 -9.86 3.16 -5.03
C ASP A 469 -9.41 3.56 -6.43
N ALA A 470 -10.22 3.33 -7.46
CA ALA A 470 -9.89 3.75 -8.83
C ALA A 470 -9.80 5.29 -8.95
N ILE A 471 -10.69 6.02 -8.28
CA ILE A 471 -10.63 7.49 -8.18
C ILE A 471 -9.35 7.90 -7.44
N LEU A 472 -9.07 7.30 -6.28
CA LEU A 472 -7.87 7.59 -5.51
C LEU A 472 -6.60 7.34 -6.33
N CYS A 473 -6.49 6.18 -6.99
CA CYS A 473 -5.36 5.83 -7.87
C CYS A 473 -5.17 6.86 -8.99
N THR A 474 -6.28 7.30 -9.59
CA THR A 474 -6.25 8.30 -10.66
C THR A 474 -5.66 9.61 -10.13
N VAL A 475 -6.17 10.13 -9.01
CA VAL A 475 -5.70 11.41 -8.49
C VAL A 475 -4.25 11.32 -7.99
N LEU A 476 -3.86 10.22 -7.34
CA LEU A 476 -2.47 10.01 -6.90
C LEU A 476 -1.50 9.92 -8.08
N GLY A 477 -1.87 9.21 -9.15
CA GLY A 477 -1.07 9.12 -10.37
C GLY A 477 -0.88 10.48 -11.06
N GLN A 478 -1.96 11.29 -11.13
CA GLN A 478 -1.88 12.67 -11.66
C GLN A 478 -0.94 13.54 -10.82
N ASN A 479 -1.16 13.55 -9.50
CA ASN A 479 -0.38 14.37 -8.58
C ASN A 479 1.09 13.95 -8.53
N ALA A 480 1.41 12.67 -8.68
CA ALA A 480 2.81 12.25 -8.78
C ALA A 480 3.53 12.95 -9.95
N VAL A 481 2.89 12.97 -11.13
CA VAL A 481 3.44 13.64 -12.33
C VAL A 481 3.47 15.15 -12.16
N HIS A 482 2.41 15.76 -11.63
CA HIS A 482 2.38 17.20 -11.33
C HIS A 482 3.52 17.60 -10.38
N GLY A 483 3.76 16.79 -9.34
CA GLY A 483 4.83 17.03 -8.38
C GLY A 483 6.21 16.96 -9.00
N ALA A 484 6.46 15.96 -9.85
CA ALA A 484 7.73 15.82 -10.57
C ALA A 484 7.99 17.03 -11.49
N PHE A 485 6.99 17.47 -12.27
CA PHE A 485 7.11 18.64 -13.14
C PHE A 485 7.29 19.94 -12.36
N ALA A 486 6.64 20.09 -11.20
CA ALA A 486 6.83 21.19 -10.26
C ALA A 486 8.22 21.18 -9.58
N GLY A 487 9.09 20.22 -9.92
CA GLY A 487 10.46 20.13 -9.42
C GLY A 487 10.57 19.46 -8.06
N PHE A 488 9.49 18.92 -7.50
CA PHE A 488 9.56 18.17 -6.25
C PHE A 488 10.19 16.78 -6.48
N SER A 489 10.93 16.31 -5.47
CA SER A 489 11.54 14.98 -5.44
C SER A 489 11.65 14.49 -3.99
N GLY A 490 11.75 13.18 -3.78
CA GLY A 490 11.76 12.64 -2.42
C GLY A 490 10.40 12.86 -1.72
N ILE A 491 9.32 12.92 -2.50
CA ILE A 491 7.96 13.16 -2.02
C ILE A 491 7.04 11.98 -2.34
N THR A 492 5.93 11.91 -1.61
CA THR A 492 4.76 11.09 -1.96
C THR A 492 3.53 11.97 -2.06
N SER A 493 2.61 11.64 -2.97
CA SER A 493 1.26 12.21 -2.95
C SER A 493 0.35 11.34 -2.09
N CYS A 494 -0.55 11.95 -1.32
CA CYS A 494 -1.53 11.24 -0.50
C CYS A 494 -2.77 12.11 -0.24
N ILE A 495 -3.76 11.51 0.44
CA ILE A 495 -4.93 12.22 0.97
C ILE A 495 -4.76 12.44 2.48
N CYS A 496 -5.01 13.66 2.94
CA CYS A 496 -4.95 14.07 4.33
C CYS A 496 -6.10 15.06 4.61
N ASN A 497 -6.95 14.74 5.57
CA ASN A 497 -8.18 15.47 5.89
C ASN A 497 -8.98 15.82 4.63
N THR A 498 -9.25 14.82 3.79
CA THR A 498 -9.98 14.96 2.50
C THR A 498 -9.29 15.79 1.42
N HIS A 499 -8.11 16.35 1.68
CA HIS A 499 -7.32 17.12 0.72
C HIS A 499 -6.15 16.32 0.19
N TYR A 500 -5.82 16.51 -1.09
CA TYR A 500 -4.62 15.93 -1.67
C TYR A 500 -3.40 16.80 -1.34
N VAL A 501 -2.35 16.16 -0.83
CA VAL A 501 -1.15 16.83 -0.34
C VAL A 501 0.12 16.11 -0.83
N TYR A 502 1.24 16.81 -0.75
CA TYR A 502 2.57 16.20 -0.85
C TYR A 502 3.19 16.11 0.53
N LEU A 503 3.78 14.97 0.84
CA LEU A 503 4.56 14.74 2.07
C LEU A 503 5.98 14.30 1.71
N PRO A 504 7.01 14.74 2.44
CA PRO A 504 8.35 14.18 2.30
C PRO A 504 8.36 12.69 2.65
N VAL A 505 9.04 11.89 1.82
CA VAL A 505 9.13 10.44 2.03
C VAL A 505 9.71 10.11 3.41
N THR A 506 10.68 10.91 3.87
CA THR A 506 11.31 10.79 5.19
C THR A 506 10.31 10.79 6.35
N GLN A 507 9.22 11.56 6.25
CA GLN A 507 8.21 11.64 7.32
C GLN A 507 7.25 10.45 7.28
N VAL A 508 6.96 9.90 6.09
CA VAL A 508 6.02 8.78 5.95
C VAL A 508 6.64 7.39 6.13
N ILE A 509 7.97 7.28 6.26
CA ILE A 509 8.67 6.01 6.51
C ILE A 509 9.14 5.84 7.96
N THR A 510 8.71 6.72 8.86
CA THR A 510 9.16 6.75 10.26
C THR A 510 8.69 5.53 11.06
N ALA A 511 7.40 5.21 10.97
CA ALA A 511 6.77 4.07 11.63
C ALA A 511 5.47 3.69 10.90
N PRO A 512 5.05 2.42 10.94
CA PRO A 512 3.76 2.03 10.37
C PRO A 512 2.60 2.65 11.16
N LYS A 513 1.58 3.14 10.43
CA LYS A 513 0.30 3.55 11.02
C LYS A 513 -0.41 2.33 11.60
N ARG A 514 -0.88 2.45 12.83
CA ARG A 514 -1.60 1.39 13.56
C ARG A 514 -3.01 1.85 13.93
N VAL A 515 -3.90 0.90 14.18
CA VAL A 515 -5.23 1.16 14.75
C VAL A 515 -5.04 1.78 16.13
N ASN A 516 -5.64 2.95 16.34
CA ASN A 516 -5.74 3.51 17.69
C ASN A 516 -6.81 2.73 18.47
N HIS A 517 -6.37 1.75 19.26
CA HIS A 517 -7.26 0.91 20.09
C HIS A 517 -7.98 1.69 21.20
N LYS A 518 -7.55 2.92 21.51
CA LYS A 518 -8.27 3.84 22.42
C LYS A 518 -9.18 4.80 21.66
N GLY A 519 -9.21 4.70 20.33
CA GLY A 519 -9.92 5.58 19.44
C GLY A 519 -11.37 5.15 19.21
N ARG A 520 -12.19 6.11 18.76
CA ARG A 520 -13.63 5.91 18.52
C ARG A 520 -13.94 4.82 17.50
N MET A 521 -13.09 4.61 16.50
CA MET A 521 -13.31 3.58 15.47
C MET A 521 -13.20 2.16 16.04
N TRP A 522 -12.19 1.88 16.86
CA TRP A 522 -12.08 0.58 17.53
C TRP A 522 -13.22 0.36 18.51
N HIS A 523 -13.60 1.39 19.30
CA HIS A 523 -14.75 1.29 20.19
C HIS A 523 -16.04 0.96 19.44
N ARG A 524 -16.27 1.53 18.24
CA ARG A 524 -17.42 1.17 17.40
C ARG A 524 -17.36 -0.30 16.97
N CYS A 525 -16.17 -0.82 16.65
CA CYS A 525 -15.97 -2.23 16.32
C CYS A 525 -16.32 -3.14 17.51
N LEU A 526 -15.85 -2.80 18.71
CA LEU A 526 -16.19 -3.53 19.94
C LEU A 526 -17.70 -3.49 20.25
N THR A 527 -18.33 -2.32 20.14
CA THR A 527 -19.79 -2.21 20.34
C THR A 527 -20.58 -2.99 19.28
N SER A 528 -20.11 -3.03 18.04
CA SER A 528 -20.77 -3.77 16.95
C SER A 528 -20.63 -5.29 17.09
N THR A 529 -19.48 -5.76 17.56
CA THR A 529 -19.21 -7.20 17.76
C THR A 529 -19.81 -7.71 19.08
N GLY A 530 -19.89 -6.84 20.09
CA GLY A 530 -20.28 -7.22 21.45
C GLY A 530 -19.21 -8.03 22.20
N GLN A 531 -17.99 -8.12 21.64
CA GLN A 531 -16.92 -8.92 22.24
C GLN A 531 -16.40 -8.29 23.54
N PRO A 532 -16.02 -9.10 24.54
CA PRO A 532 -15.36 -8.61 25.75
C PRO A 532 -13.87 -8.32 25.49
N ASP A 533 -13.21 -7.73 26.49
CA ASP A 533 -11.75 -7.74 26.58
C ASP A 533 -11.29 -9.18 26.85
N PHE A 534 -10.39 -9.71 26.02
CA PHE A 534 -9.80 -11.03 26.22
C PHE A 534 -8.50 -10.89 27.00
N ARG A 535 -8.41 -11.41 28.23
CA ARG A 535 -7.25 -11.25 29.12
C ARG A 535 -6.78 -12.56 29.73
#